data_AF-A0A834UC15-F1
#
_entry.id   AF-A0A834UC15-F1
#
_cell.length_a   1.000
_cell.length_b   1.000
_cell.length_c   1.000
_cell.angle_alpha   90.00
_cell.angle_beta   90.00
_cell.angle_gamma   90.00
#
_symmetry.space_group_name_H-M   'P 1'
#
loop_
_entity.id
_entity.type
_entity.pdbx_description
1 polymer ?
#
loop_
_entity_poly.entity_id
_entity_poly.type
_entity_poly.pdbx_seq_one_letter_code
_entity_poly.pdbx_strand_id
1 'polypeptide(L)'
;MLFKILDLLQQNLDINVIDMNGLDYGSGMAYSYYYGYLRIILPSTGTNINGICEKLENFEDIHNVPISVKKLFILIPFSTYIPPDLKSLSYGWMENIQELEQEVRNRAGIMNRSYHNNIYKIYPNGPNSRNKPEYVAVEGATPLLTFFEVQKHFHPESAIYKKYSKQIIKTFYLKLKELIYNDLDCRDVCELIYYNDYNSDGTKVNIAEVILKRISTLKGLEYTYTD
;
A
#
# COMPACT_ATOMS: atom_id res chain seq x y z
N MET A 1 5.38 -18.20 46.66
CA MET A 1 4.89 -17.09 45.83
C MET A 1 4.20 -17.71 44.62
N LEU A 2 2.88 -17.91 44.69
CA LEU A 2 2.10 -18.60 43.65
C LEU A 2 1.89 -17.64 42.47
N PHE A 3 2.39 -18.02 41.29
CA PHE A 3 1.95 -17.42 40.03
C PHE A 3 0.52 -17.88 39.76
N LYS A 4 -0.46 -16.97 39.90
CA LYS A 4 -1.81 -17.17 39.35
C LYS A 4 -1.70 -17.08 37.83
N ILE A 5 -1.73 -18.23 37.16
CA ILE A 5 -2.08 -18.30 35.74
C ILE A 5 -3.55 -17.88 35.67
N LEU A 6 -3.79 -16.71 35.08
CA LEU A 6 -5.13 -16.26 34.76
C LEU A 6 -5.54 -17.03 33.49
N ASP A 7 -6.17 -18.19 33.66
CA ASP A 7 -6.93 -18.84 32.60
C ASP A 7 -8.09 -17.90 32.25
N LEU A 8 -7.86 -17.01 31.29
CA LEU A 8 -8.92 -16.24 30.65
C LEU A 8 -9.73 -17.22 29.81
N LEU A 9 -10.77 -17.74 30.44
CA LEU A 9 -11.85 -18.50 29.84
C LEU A 9 -12.17 -17.91 28.47
N GLN A 10 -12.05 -18.77 27.46
CA GLN A 10 -12.43 -18.54 26.08
C GLN A 10 -13.95 -18.30 26.03
N GLN A 11 -14.36 -17.07 26.33
CA GLN A 11 -15.72 -16.63 26.07
C GLN A 11 -15.84 -16.54 24.55
N ASN A 12 -16.85 -17.21 24.00
CA ASN A 12 -17.30 -16.95 22.63
C ASN A 12 -17.82 -15.51 22.56
N LEU A 13 -16.89 -14.57 22.50
CA LEU A 13 -17.18 -13.20 22.16
C LEU A 13 -17.44 -13.18 20.67
N ASP A 14 -18.70 -13.06 20.29
CA ASP A 14 -19.06 -12.51 18.99
C ASP A 14 -18.62 -11.03 19.00
N ILE A 15 -17.31 -10.80 18.84
CA ILE A 15 -16.73 -9.47 18.74
C ILE A 15 -17.19 -8.91 17.40
N ASN A 16 -18.15 -7.99 17.44
CA ASN A 16 -18.42 -7.15 16.30
C ASN A 16 -17.30 -6.11 16.23
N VAL A 17 -16.49 -6.16 15.15
CA VAL A 17 -15.38 -5.23 14.90
C VAL A 17 -15.84 -3.77 14.95
N ILE A 18 -17.11 -3.49 14.63
CA ILE A 18 -17.73 -2.16 14.71
C ILE A 18 -17.78 -1.64 16.16
N ASP A 19 -17.97 -2.52 17.13
CA ASP A 19 -18.14 -2.13 18.55
C ASP A 19 -16.80 -1.79 19.22
N MET A 20 -15.67 -2.01 18.54
CA MET A 20 -14.33 -1.71 19.06
C MET A 20 -13.96 -0.23 18.96
N ASN A 21 -14.78 0.64 18.35
CA ASN A 21 -14.60 2.10 18.29
C ASN A 21 -13.18 2.56 17.92
N GLY A 22 -12.55 1.91 16.93
CA GLY A 22 -11.21 2.25 16.45
C GLY A 22 -10.04 1.59 17.21
N LEU A 23 -10.32 0.74 18.19
CA LEU A 23 -9.34 -0.13 18.85
C LEU A 23 -9.20 -1.50 18.17
N ASP A 24 -9.76 -1.66 16.97
CA ASP A 24 -9.65 -2.88 16.18
C ASP A 24 -8.30 -2.99 15.46
N TYR A 25 -7.97 -4.22 15.04
CA TYR A 25 -6.71 -4.54 14.36
C TYR A 25 -6.50 -3.71 13.07
N GLY A 26 -7.57 -3.44 12.31
CA GLY A 26 -7.52 -2.66 11.09
C GLY A 26 -7.14 -1.20 11.36
N SER A 27 -7.79 -0.58 12.34
CA SER A 27 -7.46 0.78 12.78
C SER A 27 -6.03 0.87 13.32
N GLY A 28 -5.61 -0.09 14.14
CA GLY A 28 -4.23 -0.16 14.66
C GLY A 28 -3.18 -0.25 13.55
N MET A 29 -3.42 -1.08 12.53
CA MET A 29 -2.56 -1.16 11.34
C MET A 29 -2.48 0.18 10.60
N ALA A 30 -3.61 0.87 10.44
CA ALA A 30 -3.66 2.14 9.74
C ALA A 30 -2.86 3.23 10.48
N TYR A 31 -3.04 3.36 11.79
CA TYR A 31 -2.27 4.29 12.63
C TYR A 31 -0.77 3.99 12.58
N SER A 32 -0.40 2.71 12.72
CA SER A 32 0.99 2.27 12.68
C SER A 32 1.63 2.60 11.35
N TYR A 33 0.97 2.34 10.23
CA TYR A 33 1.52 2.63 8.90
C TYR A 33 1.57 4.13 8.59
N TYR A 34 0.53 4.86 8.97
CA TYR A 34 0.47 6.29 8.70
C TYR A 34 1.54 7.06 9.49
N TYR A 35 1.51 6.99 10.82
CA TYR A 35 2.49 7.71 11.65
C TYR A 35 3.86 7.05 11.64
N GLY A 36 3.91 5.72 11.45
CA GLY A 36 5.13 4.93 11.35
C GLY A 36 5.85 5.04 10.01
N TYR A 37 5.22 5.56 8.96
CA TYR A 37 5.84 5.57 7.64
C TYR A 37 5.32 6.70 6.75
N LEU A 38 4.04 6.71 6.36
CA LEU A 38 3.56 7.63 5.33
C LEU A 38 3.73 9.12 5.69
N ARG A 39 3.41 9.51 6.93
CA ARG A 39 3.57 10.91 7.38
C ARG A 39 5.03 11.37 7.40
N ILE A 40 5.99 10.44 7.32
CA ILE A 40 7.41 10.78 7.25
C ILE A 40 7.84 10.99 5.81
N ILE A 41 7.44 10.07 4.91
CA ILE A 41 8.00 10.00 3.55
C ILE A 41 7.20 10.76 2.48
N LEU A 42 5.92 11.02 2.74
CA LEU A 42 5.04 11.70 1.77
C LEU A 42 5.29 13.21 1.71
N PRO A 43 5.27 13.96 2.83
CA PRO A 43 5.32 15.41 2.79
C PRO A 43 6.75 15.92 2.62
N SER A 44 6.88 17.07 1.95
CA SER A 44 8.11 17.86 2.04
C SER A 44 8.22 18.49 3.43
N THR A 45 9.36 18.27 4.09
CA THR A 45 9.62 18.89 5.40
C THR A 45 10.74 19.94 5.26
N GLY A 46 10.39 21.13 4.79
CA GLY A 46 11.31 22.27 4.70
C GLY A 46 12.42 22.11 3.66
N THR A 47 13.52 22.87 3.82
CA THR A 47 14.46 23.19 2.72
C THR A 47 15.31 22.03 2.20
N ASN A 48 15.40 20.89 2.90
CA ASN A 48 16.38 19.85 2.59
C ASN A 48 15.82 18.42 2.52
N ILE A 49 14.49 18.24 2.64
CA ILE A 49 13.90 16.90 2.59
C ILE A 49 12.72 16.91 1.64
N ASN A 50 12.98 16.37 0.46
CA ASN A 50 12.02 16.23 -0.62
C ASN A 50 10.93 15.24 -0.20
N GLY A 51 9.67 15.63 -0.38
CA GLY A 51 8.51 14.74 -0.32
C GLY A 51 8.43 13.89 -1.58
N ILE A 52 7.44 13.01 -1.64
CA ILE A 52 7.34 12.05 -2.76
C ILE A 52 7.18 12.75 -4.12
N CYS A 53 6.47 13.88 -4.18
CA CYS A 53 6.25 14.60 -5.44
C CYS A 53 7.56 15.16 -6.00
N GLU A 54 8.37 15.79 -5.15
CA GLU A 54 9.66 16.35 -5.52
C GLU A 54 10.65 15.24 -5.93
N LYS A 55 10.63 14.09 -5.24
CA LYS A 55 11.43 12.91 -5.64
C LYS A 55 11.07 12.44 -7.05
N LEU A 56 9.78 12.48 -7.40
CA LEU A 56 9.27 12.10 -8.72
C LEU A 56 9.63 13.12 -9.80
N GLU A 57 9.57 14.42 -9.48
CA GLU A 57 10.02 15.51 -10.35
C GLU A 57 11.52 15.39 -10.65
N ASN A 58 12.34 15.20 -9.63
CA ASN A 58 13.77 14.99 -9.78
C ASN A 58 14.08 13.77 -10.67
N PHE A 59 13.33 12.67 -10.50
CA PHE A 59 13.48 11.49 -11.35
C PHE A 59 13.11 11.78 -12.82
N GLU A 60 11.99 12.46 -13.05
CA GLU A 60 11.54 12.87 -14.39
C GLU A 60 12.61 13.74 -15.09
N ASP A 61 13.19 14.70 -14.37
CA ASP A 61 14.21 15.62 -14.89
C ASP A 61 15.54 14.90 -15.20
N ILE A 62 16.03 14.07 -14.29
CA ILE A 62 17.30 13.35 -14.43
C ILE A 62 17.25 12.34 -15.58
N HIS A 63 16.14 11.61 -15.69
CA HIS A 63 16.00 10.53 -16.66
C HIS A 63 15.30 10.94 -17.96
N ASN A 64 14.75 12.16 -18.02
CA ASN A 64 13.99 12.69 -19.14
C ASN A 64 12.83 11.75 -19.54
N VAL A 65 12.06 11.29 -18.54
CA VAL A 65 10.91 10.39 -18.73
C VAL A 65 9.66 10.95 -18.05
N PRO A 66 8.52 11.07 -18.76
CA PRO A 66 7.32 11.68 -18.19
C PRO A 66 6.63 10.75 -17.19
N ILE A 67 6.32 11.28 -16.00
CA ILE A 67 5.49 10.66 -14.97
C ILE A 67 4.11 11.33 -15.01
N SER A 68 3.11 10.62 -15.54
CA SER A 68 1.76 11.16 -15.74
C SER A 68 1.07 11.59 -14.44
N VAL A 69 1.32 10.89 -13.33
CA VAL A 69 0.70 11.16 -12.03
C VAL A 69 1.77 11.07 -10.96
N LYS A 70 2.12 12.21 -10.38
CA LYS A 70 3.16 12.33 -9.35
C LYS A 70 2.55 12.07 -7.96
N LYS A 71 2.31 10.80 -7.64
CA LYS A 71 1.81 10.33 -6.33
C LYS A 71 2.46 8.99 -5.97
N LEU A 72 2.54 8.67 -4.67
CA LEU A 72 2.77 7.30 -4.23
C LEU A 72 1.47 6.49 -4.32
N PHE A 73 1.47 5.43 -5.11
CA PHE A 73 0.36 4.49 -5.18
C PHE A 73 0.54 3.37 -4.15
N ILE A 74 -0.47 3.15 -3.32
CA ILE A 74 -0.45 2.12 -2.27
C ILE A 74 -1.48 1.05 -2.61
N LEU A 75 -0.99 -0.15 -2.86
CA LEU A 75 -1.81 -1.31 -3.21
C LEU A 75 -2.37 -1.98 -1.94
N ILE A 76 -3.68 -2.21 -1.93
CA ILE A 76 -4.44 -2.83 -0.83
C ILE A 76 -5.32 -3.95 -1.42
N PRO A 77 -4.77 -5.17 -1.63
CA PRO A 77 -5.53 -6.31 -2.15
C PRO A 77 -6.46 -6.92 -1.10
N PHE A 78 -7.55 -7.53 -1.55
CA PHE A 78 -8.49 -8.23 -0.68
C PHE A 78 -7.89 -9.47 -0.03
N SER A 79 -6.93 -10.13 -0.68
CA SER A 79 -6.26 -11.32 -0.15
C SER A 79 -5.21 -11.06 0.91
N THR A 80 -4.92 -9.79 1.24
CA THR A 80 -3.83 -9.31 2.12
C THR A 80 -2.41 -9.54 1.60
N TYR A 81 -2.24 -10.36 0.57
CA TYR A 81 -0.92 -10.72 0.08
C TYR A 81 -0.47 -9.87 -1.11
N ILE A 82 0.73 -9.31 -1.00
CA ILE A 82 1.47 -8.69 -2.09
C ILE A 82 2.86 -9.33 -2.09
N PRO A 83 3.34 -9.90 -3.21
CA PRO A 83 4.67 -10.45 -3.29
C PRO A 83 5.72 -9.32 -3.26
N PRO A 84 6.98 -9.64 -2.91
CA PRO A 84 8.07 -8.67 -2.91
C PRO A 84 8.32 -8.00 -4.26
N ASP A 85 8.04 -8.70 -5.37
CA ASP A 85 8.21 -8.20 -6.73
C ASP A 85 6.87 -8.17 -7.50
N LEU A 86 6.46 -6.97 -7.91
CA LEU A 86 5.24 -6.70 -8.68
C LEU A 86 5.31 -7.20 -10.13
N LYS A 87 6.49 -7.52 -10.67
CA LYS A 87 6.65 -8.10 -12.01
C LYS A 87 5.87 -9.42 -12.14
N SER A 88 5.86 -10.22 -11.07
CA SER A 88 5.13 -11.49 -11.03
C SER A 88 3.61 -11.33 -11.09
N LEU A 89 3.06 -10.28 -10.46
CA LEU A 89 1.61 -9.97 -10.48
C LEU A 89 1.16 -9.26 -11.74
N SER A 90 2.10 -8.72 -12.52
CA SER A 90 1.81 -7.96 -13.73
C SER A 90 1.95 -8.78 -15.00
N TYR A 91 2.21 -10.09 -14.91
CA TYR A 91 2.50 -10.93 -16.07
C TYR A 91 3.63 -10.35 -16.96
N GLY A 92 4.62 -9.72 -16.32
CA GLY A 92 5.74 -9.06 -17.00
C GLY A 92 5.41 -7.68 -17.60
N TRP A 93 4.21 -7.13 -17.41
CA TRP A 93 3.87 -5.78 -17.86
C TRP A 93 4.56 -4.69 -17.06
N MET A 94 5.07 -5.01 -15.88
CA MET A 94 5.77 -4.05 -15.03
C MET A 94 7.15 -4.56 -14.63
N GLU A 95 8.07 -3.63 -14.45
CA GLU A 95 9.38 -3.90 -13.87
C GLU A 95 9.80 -2.75 -12.95
N ASN A 96 10.44 -3.11 -11.85
CA ASN A 96 11.18 -2.17 -11.03
C ASN A 96 12.38 -1.66 -11.85
N ILE A 97 12.57 -0.35 -11.92
CA ILE A 97 13.68 0.24 -12.66
C ILE A 97 14.73 0.89 -11.77
N GLN A 98 14.32 1.50 -10.66
CA GLN A 98 15.23 2.21 -9.76
C GLN A 98 14.57 2.56 -8.42
N GLU A 99 15.40 2.72 -7.39
CA GLU A 99 15.03 3.46 -6.19
C GLU A 99 14.96 4.97 -6.47
N LEU A 100 13.98 5.64 -5.85
CA LEU A 100 14.00 7.09 -5.69
C LEU A 100 15.07 7.50 -4.67
N GLU A 101 15.40 8.80 -4.65
CA GLU A 101 16.33 9.34 -3.66
C GLU A 101 15.92 8.98 -2.22
N GLN A 102 16.91 8.54 -1.45
CA GLN A 102 16.69 8.05 -0.10
C GLN A 102 16.45 9.21 0.86
N GLU A 103 15.53 9.01 1.80
CA GLU A 103 15.31 9.91 2.91
C GLU A 103 15.90 9.33 4.19
N VAL A 104 16.70 10.13 4.88
CA VAL A 104 17.40 9.70 6.09
C VAL A 104 16.87 10.47 7.30
N ARG A 105 16.42 9.75 8.34
CA ARG A 105 15.91 10.33 9.59
C ARG A 105 16.47 9.61 10.81
N ASN A 106 16.63 10.34 11.91
CA ASN A 106 16.86 9.71 13.22
C ASN A 106 15.51 9.35 13.85
N ARG A 107 15.33 8.11 14.31
CA ARG A 107 14.05 7.68 14.86
C ARG A 107 14.16 6.54 15.86
N ALA A 108 13.48 6.69 17.00
CA ALA A 108 13.36 5.64 18.02
C ALA A 108 14.72 5.04 18.43
N GLY A 109 15.75 5.88 18.58
CA GLY A 109 17.12 5.46 18.92
C GLY A 109 17.96 4.95 17.75
N ILE A 110 17.39 4.88 16.53
CA ILE A 110 18.12 4.52 15.31
C ILE A 110 18.59 5.80 14.62
N MET A 111 19.91 5.97 14.57
CA MET A 111 20.53 7.05 13.81
C MET A 111 20.56 6.69 12.31
N ASN A 112 20.35 7.68 11.45
CA ASN A 112 20.41 7.55 10.00
C ASN A 112 19.52 6.41 9.42
N ARG A 113 18.29 6.29 9.92
CA ARG A 113 17.32 5.35 9.35
C ARG A 113 16.93 5.81 7.95
N SER A 114 17.21 4.98 6.95
CA SER A 114 16.88 5.22 5.55
C SER A 114 15.46 4.76 5.22
N TYR A 115 14.77 5.57 4.42
CA TYR A 115 13.48 5.30 3.81
C TYR A 115 13.64 5.51 2.30
N HIS A 116 13.12 4.60 1.51
CA HIS A 116 13.15 4.69 0.05
C HIS A 116 11.84 4.15 -0.53
N ASN A 117 11.55 4.57 -1.76
CA ASN A 117 10.48 4.06 -2.59
C ASN A 117 11.07 3.67 -3.95
N ASN A 118 10.32 2.91 -4.73
CA ASN A 118 10.77 2.42 -6.02
C ASN A 118 9.92 2.98 -7.15
N ILE A 119 10.55 3.27 -8.28
CA ILE A 119 9.86 3.53 -9.54
C ILE A 119 9.70 2.23 -10.32
N TYR A 120 8.50 2.04 -10.82
CA TYR A 120 8.15 0.99 -11.75
C TYR A 120 7.84 1.59 -13.12
N LYS A 121 8.31 0.88 -14.14
CA LYS A 121 7.92 1.11 -15.53
C LYS A 121 6.82 0.12 -15.89
N ILE A 122 5.73 0.62 -16.46
CA ILE A 122 4.59 -0.16 -16.92
C ILE A 122 4.51 -0.09 -18.44
N TYR A 123 4.35 -1.23 -19.11
CA TYR A 123 4.10 -1.36 -20.54
C TYR A 123 2.59 -1.53 -20.80
N PRO A 124 1.85 -0.50 -21.25
CA PRO A 124 0.42 -0.62 -21.50
C PRO A 124 0.13 -1.62 -22.61
N ASN A 125 -0.76 -2.57 -22.34
CA ASN A 125 -1.08 -3.71 -23.21
C ASN A 125 0.06 -4.74 -23.34
N GLY A 126 0.95 -4.79 -22.35
CA GLY A 126 1.95 -5.84 -22.19
C GLY A 126 3.36 -5.50 -22.65
N PRO A 127 4.34 -6.36 -22.29
CA PRO A 127 5.77 -6.07 -22.47
C PRO A 127 6.21 -5.91 -23.94
N ASN A 128 5.46 -6.50 -24.87
CA ASN A 128 5.74 -6.41 -26.31
C ASN A 128 4.98 -5.27 -27.01
N SER A 129 4.22 -4.47 -26.26
CA SER A 129 3.48 -3.34 -26.78
C SER A 129 4.42 -2.22 -27.23
N ARG A 130 4.02 -1.50 -28.30
CA ARG A 130 4.71 -0.29 -28.76
C ARG A 130 4.18 0.99 -28.10
N ASN A 131 3.23 0.85 -27.18
CA ASN A 131 2.69 1.99 -26.44
C ASN A 131 3.79 2.64 -25.60
N LYS A 132 3.66 3.96 -25.40
CA LYS A 132 4.56 4.67 -24.50
C LYS A 132 4.41 4.11 -23.09
N PRO A 133 5.52 3.81 -22.39
CA PRO A 133 5.46 3.31 -21.03
C PRO A 133 4.95 4.39 -20.08
N GLU A 134 4.28 3.96 -19.01
CA GLU A 134 3.94 4.80 -17.86
C GLU A 134 4.93 4.52 -16.73
N TYR A 135 5.26 5.55 -15.97
CA TYR A 135 6.18 5.47 -14.83
C TYR A 135 5.42 5.80 -13.56
N VAL A 136 5.65 5.04 -12.49
CA VAL A 136 4.87 5.19 -11.25
C VAL A 136 5.69 4.79 -10.03
N ALA A 137 5.58 5.57 -8.94
CA ALA A 137 5.97 5.10 -7.62
C ALA A 137 4.81 4.29 -7.03
N VAL A 138 5.04 3.00 -6.81
CA VAL A 138 4.02 2.09 -6.30
C VAL A 138 4.61 1.08 -5.33
N GLU A 139 3.86 0.77 -4.28
CA GLU A 139 4.21 -0.25 -3.31
C GLU A 139 2.97 -0.92 -2.72
N GLY A 140 3.19 -2.06 -2.07
CA GLY A 140 2.17 -2.70 -1.27
C GLY A 140 2.07 -2.09 0.12
N ALA A 141 0.85 -1.99 0.66
CA ALA A 141 0.65 -1.68 2.07
C ALA A 141 1.27 -2.78 2.95
N THR A 142 2.48 -2.58 3.44
CA THR A 142 3.25 -3.56 4.21
C THR A 142 2.54 -4.11 5.46
N PRO A 143 1.65 -3.38 6.18
CA PRO A 143 0.88 -3.98 7.28
C PRO A 143 0.02 -5.18 6.85
N LEU A 144 -0.44 -5.22 5.59
CA LEU A 144 -1.23 -6.35 5.09
C LEU A 144 -0.39 -7.62 4.98
N LEU A 145 0.89 -7.50 4.64
CA LEU A 145 1.80 -8.66 4.62
C LEU A 145 2.00 -9.20 6.04
N THR A 146 2.17 -8.32 7.03
CA THR A 146 2.22 -8.74 8.45
C THR A 146 0.91 -9.43 8.85
N PHE A 147 -0.23 -8.87 8.48
CA PHE A 147 -1.53 -9.47 8.78
C PHE A 147 -1.72 -10.84 8.08
N PHE A 148 -1.26 -10.98 6.84
CA PHE A 148 -1.24 -12.24 6.10
C PHE A 148 -0.41 -13.30 6.82
N GLU A 149 0.77 -12.94 7.33
CA GLU A 149 1.61 -13.85 8.12
C GLU A 149 0.91 -14.27 9.41
N VAL A 150 0.28 -13.34 10.14
CA VAL A 150 -0.52 -13.66 11.34
C VAL A 150 -1.62 -14.69 11.03
N GLN A 151 -2.27 -14.57 9.87
CA GLN A 151 -3.27 -15.54 9.43
C GLN A 151 -2.64 -16.90 9.08
N LYS A 152 -1.45 -16.92 8.49
CA LYS A 152 -0.77 -18.16 8.08
C LYS A 152 -0.23 -18.98 9.24
N HIS A 153 0.36 -18.32 10.25
CA HIS A 153 0.92 -19.00 11.41
C HIS A 153 -0.19 -19.44 12.37
N PHE A 154 -0.02 -20.60 12.99
CA PHE A 154 -1.04 -21.22 13.86
C PHE A 154 -1.03 -20.60 15.27
N HIS A 155 -1.58 -19.39 15.39
CA HIS A 155 -1.93 -18.80 16.68
C HIS A 155 -3.37 -19.17 17.06
N PRO A 156 -3.73 -19.15 18.36
CA PRO A 156 -5.12 -19.35 18.79
C PRO A 156 -6.13 -18.45 18.05
N GLU A 157 -5.72 -17.23 17.69
CA GLU A 157 -6.55 -16.21 17.07
C GLU A 157 -6.57 -16.29 15.53
N SER A 158 -5.70 -17.07 14.87
CA SER A 158 -5.54 -17.06 13.41
C SER A 158 -6.82 -17.43 12.66
N ALA A 159 -7.62 -18.34 13.21
CA ALA A 159 -8.93 -18.69 12.64
C ALA A 159 -9.92 -17.50 12.68
N ILE A 160 -9.88 -16.72 13.76
CA ILE A 160 -10.72 -15.53 13.95
C ILE A 160 -10.28 -14.45 12.96
N TYR A 161 -8.97 -14.20 12.82
CA TYR A 161 -8.45 -13.25 11.84
C TYR A 161 -8.76 -13.64 10.39
N LYS A 162 -8.77 -14.93 10.05
CA LYS A 162 -9.23 -15.40 8.73
C LYS A 162 -10.71 -15.12 8.54
N LYS A 163 -11.55 -15.45 9.53
CA LYS A 163 -13.01 -15.24 9.48
C LYS A 163 -13.37 -13.77 9.25
N TYR A 164 -12.70 -12.85 9.94
CA TYR A 164 -12.99 -11.41 9.87
C TYR A 164 -12.07 -10.61 8.95
N SER A 165 -11.23 -11.28 8.14
CA SER A 165 -10.22 -10.66 7.29
C SER A 165 -10.77 -9.50 6.44
N LYS A 166 -11.89 -9.73 5.73
CA LYS A 166 -12.52 -8.71 4.88
C LYS A 166 -12.92 -7.45 5.66
N GLN A 167 -13.43 -7.60 6.88
CA GLN A 167 -13.82 -6.47 7.72
C GLN A 167 -12.59 -5.72 8.22
N ILE A 168 -11.57 -6.44 8.70
CA ILE A 168 -10.31 -5.86 9.18
C ILE A 168 -9.62 -5.04 8.08
N ILE A 169 -9.52 -5.58 6.85
CA ILE A 169 -8.90 -4.87 5.72
C ILE A 169 -9.72 -3.64 5.33
N LYS A 170 -11.06 -3.76 5.32
CA LYS A 170 -11.94 -2.62 5.03
C LYS A 170 -11.75 -1.52 6.08
N THR A 171 -11.67 -1.86 7.36
CA THR A 171 -11.41 -0.89 8.43
C THR A 171 -10.03 -0.26 8.27
N PHE A 172 -9.00 -1.05 7.96
CA PHE A 172 -7.66 -0.55 7.64
C PHE A 172 -7.71 0.48 6.49
N TYR A 173 -8.33 0.13 5.37
CA TYR A 173 -8.46 1.03 4.22
C TYR A 173 -9.19 2.33 4.58
N LEU A 174 -10.35 2.23 5.22
CA LEU A 174 -11.16 3.40 5.56
C LEU A 174 -10.45 4.32 6.56
N LYS A 175 -9.83 3.75 7.60
CA LYS A 175 -9.08 4.52 8.59
C LYS A 175 -7.83 5.16 7.98
N LEU A 176 -7.09 4.44 7.14
CA LEU A 176 -5.92 5.01 6.45
C LEU A 176 -6.32 6.14 5.49
N LYS A 177 -7.42 5.97 4.75
CA LYS A 177 -7.98 7.01 3.88
C LYS A 177 -8.37 8.25 4.67
N GLU A 178 -9.03 8.09 5.82
CA GLU A 178 -9.39 9.19 6.72
C GLU A 178 -8.15 9.94 7.23
N LEU A 179 -7.13 9.21 7.70
CA LEU A 179 -5.88 9.81 8.20
C LEU A 179 -5.17 10.63 7.11
N ILE A 180 -5.07 10.08 5.90
CA ILE A 180 -4.45 10.76 4.75
C ILE A 180 -5.29 11.98 4.35
N TYR A 181 -6.61 11.84 4.24
CA TYR A 181 -7.49 12.94 3.82
C TYR A 181 -7.47 14.14 4.77
N ASN A 182 -7.37 13.88 6.08
CA ASN A 182 -7.36 14.91 7.12
C ASN A 182 -5.99 15.60 7.29
N ASP A 183 -4.94 15.15 6.60
CA ASP A 183 -3.63 15.79 6.62
C ASP A 183 -3.35 16.48 5.28
N LEU A 184 -3.29 17.81 5.31
CA LEU A 184 -3.13 18.65 4.12
C LEU A 184 -1.82 18.39 3.37
N ASP A 185 -0.76 17.96 4.06
CA ASP A 185 0.54 17.70 3.42
C ASP A 185 0.59 16.31 2.77
N CYS A 186 -0.37 15.43 3.08
CA CYS A 186 -0.37 14.03 2.63
C CYS A 186 -1.50 13.72 1.66
N ARG A 187 -2.65 14.39 1.77
CA ARG A 187 -3.89 14.00 1.07
C ARG A 187 -3.77 13.96 -0.46
N ASP A 188 -2.94 14.84 -1.03
CA ASP A 188 -2.84 15.03 -2.48
C ASP A 188 -1.60 14.38 -3.09
N VAL A 189 -0.73 13.75 -2.30
CA VAL A 189 0.54 13.16 -2.75
C VAL A 189 0.55 11.62 -2.72
N CYS A 190 -0.55 11.01 -2.28
CA CYS A 190 -0.73 9.56 -2.21
C CYS A 190 -2.08 9.14 -2.81
N GLU A 191 -2.13 7.95 -3.42
CA GLU A 191 -3.37 7.32 -3.91
C GLU A 191 -3.49 5.90 -3.35
N LEU A 192 -4.60 5.61 -2.65
CA LEU A 192 -4.91 4.28 -2.15
C LEU A 192 -5.69 3.47 -3.19
N ILE A 193 -5.16 2.34 -3.64
CA ILE A 193 -5.85 1.39 -4.52
C ILE A 193 -6.33 0.19 -3.69
N TYR A 194 -7.60 0.23 -3.28
CA TYR A 194 -8.29 -0.91 -2.67
C TYR A 194 -9.01 -1.73 -3.75
N TYR A 195 -8.60 -2.98 -3.95
CA TYR A 195 -9.04 -3.78 -5.11
C TYR A 195 -9.17 -5.28 -4.80
N ASN A 196 -10.07 -5.93 -5.55
CA ASN A 196 -10.13 -7.39 -5.59
C ASN A 196 -9.00 -7.91 -6.49
N ASP A 197 -8.11 -8.70 -5.93
CA ASP A 197 -6.93 -9.22 -6.61
C ASP A 197 -7.18 -10.55 -7.34
N TYR A 198 -8.44 -10.99 -7.41
CA TYR A 198 -8.90 -12.15 -8.17
C TYR A 198 -10.07 -11.81 -9.10
N ASN A 199 -10.00 -12.33 -10.32
CA ASN A 199 -11.09 -12.33 -11.29
C ASN A 199 -12.20 -13.31 -10.87
N SER A 200 -13.35 -13.22 -11.53
CA SER A 200 -14.50 -14.11 -11.27
C SER A 200 -14.21 -15.60 -11.50
N ASP A 201 -13.21 -15.90 -12.34
CA ASP A 201 -12.72 -17.26 -12.64
C ASP A 201 -11.65 -17.76 -11.65
N GLY A 202 -11.29 -16.96 -10.64
CA GLY A 202 -10.27 -17.28 -9.66
C GLY A 202 -8.83 -17.06 -10.11
N THR A 203 -8.61 -16.51 -11.32
CA THR A 203 -7.27 -16.07 -11.75
C THR A 203 -6.90 -14.76 -11.05
N LYS A 204 -5.60 -14.50 -10.89
CA LYS A 204 -5.13 -13.22 -10.32
C LYS A 204 -5.36 -12.08 -11.31
N VAL A 205 -5.77 -10.93 -10.79
CA VAL A 205 -5.86 -9.70 -11.58
C VAL A 205 -4.46 -9.20 -11.93
N ASN A 206 -4.26 -8.74 -13.17
CA ASN A 206 -3.03 -8.09 -13.57
C ASN A 206 -2.90 -6.73 -12.88
N ILE A 207 -1.93 -6.59 -11.99
CA ILE A 207 -1.76 -5.35 -11.21
C ILE A 207 -1.42 -4.13 -12.07
N ALA A 208 -0.80 -4.34 -13.24
CA ALA A 208 -0.50 -3.26 -14.18
C ALA A 208 -1.76 -2.59 -14.69
N GLU A 209 -2.76 -3.38 -15.05
CA GLU A 209 -4.04 -2.88 -15.56
C GLU A 209 -4.80 -2.11 -14.47
N VAL A 210 -4.76 -2.59 -13.22
CA VAL A 210 -5.37 -1.90 -12.08
C VAL A 210 -4.74 -0.51 -11.89
N ILE A 211 -3.41 -0.40 -11.96
CA ILE A 211 -2.69 0.86 -11.80
C ILE A 211 -2.95 1.78 -13.00
N LEU A 212 -2.86 1.28 -14.23
CA LEU A 212 -3.12 2.06 -15.45
C LEU A 212 -4.55 2.61 -15.49
N LYS A 213 -5.54 1.80 -15.10
CA LYS A 213 -6.93 2.23 -14.98
C LYS A 213 -7.07 3.35 -13.95
N ARG A 214 -6.40 3.24 -12.80
CA ARG A 214 -6.40 4.30 -11.78
C ARG A 214 -5.75 5.58 -12.29
N ILE A 215 -4.60 5.48 -12.97
CA ILE A 215 -3.93 6.63 -13.61
C ILE A 215 -4.87 7.31 -14.61
N SER A 216 -5.56 6.54 -15.45
CA SER A 216 -6.55 7.07 -16.40
C SER A 216 -7.66 7.85 -15.70
N THR A 217 -8.22 7.29 -14.63
CA THR A 217 -9.25 7.97 -13.82
C THR A 217 -8.73 9.28 -13.22
N LEU A 218 -7.51 9.30 -12.67
CA LEU A 218 -6.92 10.50 -12.08
C LEU A 218 -6.61 11.59 -13.13
N LYS A 219 -6.32 11.19 -14.37
CA LYS A 219 -6.13 12.11 -15.52
C LYS A 219 -7.45 12.61 -16.11
N GLY A 220 -8.60 12.11 -15.64
CA GLY A 220 -9.90 12.42 -16.23
C GLY A 220 -10.10 11.81 -17.62
N LEU A 221 -9.41 10.71 -17.95
CA LEU A 221 -9.49 10.02 -19.23
C LEU A 221 -10.43 8.80 -19.13
N GLU A 222 -11.30 8.61 -20.12
CA GLU A 222 -12.07 7.37 -20.27
C GLU A 222 -11.13 6.21 -20.63
N TYR A 223 -11.13 5.15 -19.81
CA TYR A 223 -10.33 3.96 -20.06
C TYR A 223 -11.09 3.04 -21.02
N THR A 224 -10.72 3.06 -22.30
CA THR A 224 -11.28 2.14 -23.29
C THR A 224 -10.55 0.80 -23.24
N TYR A 225 -11.25 -0.26 -22.85
CA TYR A 225 -10.81 -1.63 -23.14
C TYR A 225 -10.84 -1.83 -24.65
N THR A 226 -9.76 -2.32 -25.23
CA THR A 226 -9.83 -3.07 -26.48
C THR A 226 -9.90 -4.53 -26.09
N ASP A 227 -11.06 -5.15 -26.31
CA ASP A 227 -11.31 -6.59 -26.18
C ASP A 227 -10.25 -7.45 -26.92
#